data_AF-A0A7W6MYY2-F1
#
_entry.id   AF-A0A7W6MYY2-F1
#
_cell.length_a   1.000
_cell.length_b   1.000
_cell.length_c   1.000
_cell.angle_alpha   90.00
_cell.angle_beta   90.00
_cell.angle_gamma   90.00
#
_symmetry.space_group_name_H-M   'P 1'
#
loop_
_entity.id
_entity.type
_entity.pdbx_description
1 polymer ?
#
loop_
_entity_poly.entity_id
_entity_poly.type
_entity_poly.pdbx_seq_one_letter_code
_entity_poly.pdbx_strand_id
1 'polypeptide(L)'
;MIISKLLEGGGFEVYLSECRRFDRKGFGGNVKSFENWERGIRNAAERGEEFWGVFYRDEVIAYGVAKSYDEIVDLVTWKCNYEKYKNFYPAYGLVYKMTEYYLQKNGVKYLNDGNRSFSEHSHVQDFLVNKFGYRKAFTELNVCFKWWLKLVIILIIPFEKCIKNKVVLSFIRMYKWSR
;
A
#
# COMPACT_ATOMS: atom_id res chain seq x y z
N MET A 1 -16.59 5.49 15.82
CA MET A 1 -15.74 6.51 16.47
C MET A 1 -14.50 6.87 15.62
N ILE A 2 -13.69 5.90 15.16
CA ILE A 2 -12.48 6.20 14.35
C ILE A 2 -12.80 6.76 12.96
N ILE A 3 -13.79 6.21 12.25
CA ILE A 3 -14.14 6.66 10.89
C ILE A 3 -14.53 8.14 10.87
N SER A 4 -15.42 8.60 11.76
CA SER A 4 -15.78 10.03 11.84
C SER A 4 -14.54 10.90 12.11
N LYS A 5 -13.64 10.48 13.02
CA LYS A 5 -12.36 11.16 13.22
C LYS A 5 -11.46 11.18 11.98
N LEU A 6 -11.48 10.16 11.13
CA LEU A 6 -10.75 10.16 9.85
C LEU A 6 -11.38 11.14 8.84
N LEU A 7 -12.71 11.18 8.76
CA LEU A 7 -13.43 12.04 7.83
C LEU A 7 -13.30 13.52 8.20
N GLU A 8 -13.37 13.84 9.48
CA GLU A 8 -13.36 15.21 10.01
C GLU A 8 -11.93 15.69 10.38
N GLY A 9 -11.05 14.78 10.82
CA GLY A 9 -9.75 15.10 11.40
C GLY A 9 -8.57 15.09 10.43
N GLY A 10 -8.81 15.18 9.11
CA GLY A 10 -7.74 15.30 8.11
C GLY A 10 -7.27 13.99 7.48
N GLY A 11 -8.03 12.91 7.56
CA GLY A 11 -7.70 11.64 6.88
C GLY A 11 -7.59 11.77 5.36
N PHE A 12 -8.37 12.66 4.74
CA PHE A 12 -8.23 12.95 3.31
C PHE A 12 -6.91 13.65 2.98
N GLU A 13 -6.41 14.54 3.83
CA GLU A 13 -5.09 15.16 3.64
C GLU A 13 -3.95 14.16 3.77
N VAL A 14 -4.07 13.16 4.65
CA VAL A 14 -3.14 12.03 4.71
C VAL A 14 -3.12 11.28 3.38
N TYR A 15 -4.29 11.00 2.80
CA TYR A 15 -4.42 10.37 1.47
C TYR A 15 -3.76 11.22 0.37
N LEU A 16 -4.07 12.52 0.32
CA LEU A 16 -3.53 13.42 -0.70
C LEU A 16 -2.00 13.56 -0.59
N SER A 17 -1.46 13.63 0.63
CA SER A 17 -0.02 13.69 0.87
C SER A 17 0.70 12.46 0.29
N GLU A 18 0.10 11.28 0.43
CA GLU A 18 0.64 10.06 -0.16
C GLU A 18 0.52 10.06 -1.69
N CYS A 19 -0.63 10.48 -2.25
CA CYS A 19 -0.79 10.61 -3.70
C CYS A 19 0.27 11.53 -4.32
N ARG A 20 0.51 12.71 -3.72
CA ARG A 20 1.56 13.65 -4.16
C ARG A 20 2.95 13.02 -4.07
N ARG A 21 3.23 12.23 -3.03
CA ARG A 21 4.50 11.50 -2.89
C ARG A 21 4.71 10.48 -4.02
N PHE A 22 3.67 9.75 -4.40
CA PHE A 22 3.77 8.77 -5.50
C PHE A 22 3.82 9.43 -6.87
N ASP A 23 3.10 10.53 -7.06
CA ASP A 23 3.16 11.34 -8.27
C ASP A 23 4.58 11.86 -8.54
N ARG A 24 5.23 12.45 -7.52
CA ARG A 24 6.65 12.87 -7.59
C ARG A 24 7.62 11.73 -7.95
N LYS A 25 7.24 10.48 -7.73
CA LYS A 25 8.03 9.29 -8.08
C LYS A 25 7.73 8.74 -9.48
N GLY A 26 6.83 9.37 -10.23
CA GLY A 26 6.37 8.92 -11.55
C GLY A 26 5.36 7.77 -11.48
N PHE A 27 4.64 7.65 -10.36
CA PHE A 27 3.55 6.68 -10.15
C PHE A 27 2.22 7.39 -9.87
N GLY A 28 2.07 8.61 -10.39
CA GLY A 28 0.83 9.37 -10.33
C GLY A 28 -0.31 8.59 -10.98
N GLY A 29 -1.48 8.68 -10.35
CA GLY A 29 -2.73 8.15 -10.88
C GLY A 29 -3.86 9.14 -10.65
N ASN A 30 -5.06 8.75 -11.04
CA ASN A 30 -6.25 9.56 -10.78
C ASN A 30 -6.46 9.71 -9.27
N VAL A 31 -6.21 10.91 -8.75
CA VAL A 31 -6.48 11.27 -7.36
C VAL A 31 -7.99 11.33 -7.18
N LYS A 32 -8.49 10.66 -6.14
CA LYS A 32 -9.92 10.65 -5.82
C LYS A 32 -10.34 12.03 -5.30
N SER A 33 -11.55 12.46 -5.68
CA SER A 33 -12.23 13.54 -4.96
C SER A 33 -12.52 13.11 -3.51
N PHE A 34 -12.83 14.08 -2.65
CA PHE A 34 -13.18 13.81 -1.25
C PHE A 34 -14.37 12.85 -1.17
N GLU A 35 -15.42 13.05 -1.96
CA GLU A 35 -16.64 12.25 -1.93
C GLU A 35 -16.37 10.79 -2.34
N ASN A 36 -15.50 10.59 -3.34
CA ASN A 36 -15.12 9.26 -3.79
C ASN A 36 -14.19 8.55 -2.80
N TRP A 37 -13.32 9.31 -2.12
CA TRP A 37 -12.50 8.77 -1.04
C TRP A 37 -13.35 8.39 0.17
N GLU A 38 -14.24 9.28 0.63
CA GLU A 38 -15.17 9.06 1.74
C GLU A 38 -16.05 7.84 1.47
N ARG A 39 -16.65 7.76 0.28
CA ARG A 39 -17.44 6.59 -0.13
C ARG A 39 -16.61 5.30 -0.06
N GLY A 40 -15.34 5.37 -0.46
CA GLY A 40 -14.42 4.24 -0.31
C GLY A 40 -14.22 3.81 1.14
N ILE A 41 -14.06 4.75 2.06
CA ILE A 41 -13.95 4.49 3.51
C ILE A 41 -15.24 3.86 4.05
N ARG A 42 -16.40 4.42 3.70
CA ARG A 42 -17.71 3.90 4.14
C ARG A 42 -17.97 2.48 3.64
N ASN A 43 -17.73 2.24 2.35
CA ASN A 43 -17.90 0.92 1.75
C ASN A 43 -16.93 -0.11 2.37
N ALA A 44 -15.71 0.30 2.74
CA ALA A 44 -14.78 -0.56 3.47
C ALA A 44 -15.31 -0.95 4.85
N ALA A 45 -15.86 0.01 5.59
CA ALA A 45 -16.50 -0.26 6.88
C ALA A 45 -17.70 -1.22 6.76
N GLU A 46 -18.54 -1.04 5.72
CA GLU A 46 -19.67 -1.94 5.43
C GLU A 46 -19.22 -3.37 5.12
N ARG A 47 -18.03 -3.55 4.53
CA ARG A 47 -17.41 -4.87 4.31
C ARG A 47 -16.76 -5.47 5.56
N GLY A 48 -16.86 -4.80 6.71
CA GLY A 48 -16.25 -5.25 7.96
C GLY A 48 -14.76 -4.94 8.09
N GLU A 49 -14.21 -4.01 7.29
CA GLU A 49 -12.82 -3.59 7.43
C GLU A 49 -12.64 -2.71 8.68
N GLU A 50 -11.56 -2.94 9.42
CA GLU A 50 -11.20 -2.27 10.65
C GLU A 50 -10.30 -1.07 10.37
N PHE A 51 -10.55 0.06 11.03
CA PHE A 51 -9.81 1.29 10.81
C PHE A 51 -8.93 1.64 12.01
N TRP A 52 -7.70 2.03 11.72
CA TRP A 52 -6.70 2.49 12.68
C TRP A 52 -6.32 3.93 12.36
N GLY A 53 -6.11 4.74 13.38
CA GLY A 53 -5.71 6.14 13.23
C GLY A 53 -4.53 6.47 14.14
N VAL A 54 -3.57 7.23 13.62
CA VAL A 54 -2.51 7.87 14.40
C VAL A 54 -2.86 9.34 14.51
N PHE A 55 -2.90 9.82 15.75
CA PHE A 55 -3.31 11.17 16.08
C PHE A 55 -2.13 11.94 16.67
N TYR A 56 -1.95 13.18 16.25
CA TYR A 56 -1.10 14.15 16.93
C TYR A 56 -1.97 15.34 17.30
N ARG A 57 -2.24 15.51 18.60
CA ARG A 57 -3.32 16.38 19.10
C ARG A 57 -4.64 15.94 18.46
N ASP A 58 -5.38 16.87 17.85
CA ASP A 58 -6.67 16.61 17.21
C ASP A 58 -6.56 16.25 15.72
N GLU A 59 -5.36 16.19 15.15
CA GLU A 59 -5.13 15.91 13.73
C GLU A 59 -4.77 14.45 13.48
N VAL A 60 -5.38 13.86 12.46
CA VAL A 60 -5.00 12.54 11.91
C VAL A 60 -3.74 12.71 11.07
N ILE A 61 -2.67 12.04 11.47
CA ILE A 61 -1.37 12.12 10.78
C ILE A 61 -1.04 10.87 9.98
N ALA A 62 -1.70 9.75 10.28
CA ALA A 62 -1.66 8.50 9.54
C ALA A 62 -2.91 7.67 9.82
N TYR A 63 -3.25 6.76 8.92
CA TYR A 63 -4.31 5.79 9.14
C TYR A 63 -4.00 4.46 8.48
N GLY A 64 -4.58 3.40 9.03
CA GLY A 64 -4.49 2.03 8.52
C GLY A 64 -5.88 1.43 8.36
N VAL A 65 -6.00 0.48 7.45
CA VAL A 65 -7.21 -0.32 7.22
C VAL A 65 -6.77 -1.77 7.23
N ALA A 66 -7.45 -2.58 8.04
CA ALA A 66 -7.21 -4.00 8.16
C ALA A 66 -8.47 -4.78 7.82
N LYS A 67 -8.30 -6.00 7.32
CA LYS A 67 -9.39 -6.92 7.09
C LYS A 67 -9.05 -8.27 7.68
N SER A 68 -9.90 -8.69 8.60
CA SER A 68 -9.79 -9.98 9.28
C SER A 68 -10.45 -11.08 8.44
N TYR A 69 -9.74 -12.19 8.33
CA TYR A 69 -10.19 -13.49 7.86
C TYR A 69 -9.93 -14.51 8.98
N ASP A 70 -10.27 -15.79 8.79
CA ASP A 70 -10.21 -16.82 9.83
C ASP A 70 -8.92 -16.80 10.68
N GLU A 71 -7.78 -17.11 10.08
CA GLU A 71 -6.49 -17.17 10.79
C GLU A 71 -5.51 -16.08 10.35
N ILE A 72 -5.97 -15.14 9.52
CA ILE A 72 -5.14 -14.16 8.82
C ILE A 72 -5.78 -12.78 8.91
N VAL A 73 -4.97 -11.77 9.14
CA VAL A 73 -5.36 -10.37 8.96
C VAL A 73 -4.54 -9.76 7.84
N ASP A 74 -5.21 -9.13 6.89
CA ASP A 74 -4.57 -8.32 5.86
C ASP A 74 -4.54 -6.86 6.31
N LEU A 75 -3.35 -6.26 6.36
CA LEU A 75 -3.18 -4.82 6.38
C LEU A 75 -3.45 -4.28 4.97
N VAL A 76 -4.73 -4.10 4.65
CA VAL A 76 -5.23 -3.72 3.31
C VAL A 76 -4.51 -2.48 2.79
N THR A 77 -4.38 -1.45 3.63
CA THR A 77 -3.62 -0.26 3.29
C THR A 77 -3.30 0.54 4.54
N TRP A 78 -2.19 1.25 4.52
CA TRP A 78 -1.91 2.30 5.49
C TRP A 78 -1.25 3.48 4.79
N LYS A 79 -1.51 4.68 5.28
CA LYS A 79 -1.07 5.95 4.68
C LYS A 79 -0.57 6.87 5.77
N CYS A 80 0.38 7.72 5.41
CA CYS A 80 0.96 8.71 6.32
C CYS A 80 1.11 10.05 5.62
N ASN A 81 0.89 11.14 6.36
CA ASN A 81 1.20 12.48 5.89
C ASN A 81 2.71 12.72 5.99
N TYR A 82 3.43 12.34 4.94
CA TYR A 82 4.89 12.48 4.86
C TYR A 82 5.34 13.92 4.60
N GLU A 83 4.44 14.80 4.16
CA GLU A 83 4.81 16.19 3.89
C GLU A 83 4.96 16.97 5.19
N LYS A 84 4.05 16.75 6.15
CA LYS A 84 4.04 17.46 7.43
C LYS A 84 4.69 16.67 8.56
N TYR A 85 4.52 15.34 8.58
CA TYR A 85 4.83 14.51 9.74
C TYR A 85 5.86 13.40 9.49
N LYS A 86 6.69 13.49 8.42
CA LYS A 86 7.73 12.47 8.15
C LYS A 86 8.66 12.19 9.33
N ASN A 87 9.04 13.23 10.07
CA ASN A 87 10.01 13.13 11.17
C ASN A 87 9.39 12.56 12.46
N PHE A 88 8.07 12.37 12.48
CA PHE A 88 7.36 11.76 13.62
C PHE A 88 7.27 10.24 13.45
N TYR A 89 7.70 9.73 12.28
CA TYR A 89 7.68 8.30 11.95
C TYR A 89 6.32 7.63 12.19
N PRO A 90 5.18 8.21 11.76
CA PRO A 90 3.85 7.68 12.12
C PRO A 90 3.61 6.26 11.60
N ALA A 91 4.23 5.89 10.47
CA ALA A 91 4.19 4.53 9.94
C ALA A 91 4.76 3.49 10.92
N TYR A 92 5.82 3.84 11.67
CA TYR A 92 6.42 2.94 12.64
C TYR A 92 5.45 2.64 13.78
N GLY A 93 4.85 3.68 14.36
CA GLY A 93 3.88 3.52 15.44
C GLY A 93 2.62 2.78 14.99
N LEU A 94 2.11 3.10 13.80
CA LEU A 94 0.92 2.46 13.23
C LEU A 94 1.14 0.97 13.01
N VAL A 95 2.16 0.60 12.23
CA VAL A 95 2.45 -0.80 11.91
C VAL A 95 2.78 -1.56 13.18
N TYR A 96 3.61 -1.01 14.08
CA TYR A 96 3.91 -1.65 15.37
C TYR A 96 2.64 -2.01 16.14
N LYS A 97 1.71 -1.06 16.29
CA LYS A 97 0.50 -1.28 17.08
C LYS A 97 -0.49 -2.21 16.42
N MET A 98 -0.63 -2.16 15.10
CA MET A 98 -1.45 -3.14 14.37
C MET A 98 -0.84 -4.54 14.49
N THR A 99 0.48 -4.68 14.34
CA THR A 99 1.18 -5.97 14.49
C THR A 99 1.09 -6.54 15.90
N GLU A 100 1.36 -5.73 16.92
CA GLU A 100 1.19 -6.12 18.33
C GLU A 100 -0.25 -6.58 18.59
N TYR A 101 -1.23 -5.78 18.18
CA TYR A 101 -2.63 -6.07 18.44
C TYR A 101 -3.07 -7.38 17.79
N TYR A 102 -2.88 -7.54 16.48
CA TYR A 102 -3.42 -8.71 15.77
C TYR A 102 -2.69 -9.99 16.19
N LEU A 103 -1.36 -9.99 16.26
CA LEU A 103 -0.62 -11.21 16.59
C LEU A 103 -0.69 -11.57 18.08
N GLN A 104 -0.62 -10.60 19.00
CA GLN A 104 -0.53 -10.91 20.43
C GLN A 104 -1.88 -10.87 21.14
N LYS A 105 -2.73 -9.87 20.84
CA LYS A 105 -3.99 -9.67 21.58
C LYS A 105 -5.18 -10.36 20.92
N ASN A 106 -5.26 -10.29 19.59
CA ASN A 106 -6.32 -10.94 18.82
C ASN A 106 -5.99 -12.43 18.58
N GLY A 107 -4.71 -12.80 18.56
CA GLY A 107 -4.26 -14.20 18.49
C GLY A 107 -4.32 -14.79 17.07
N VAL A 108 -4.32 -13.95 16.04
CA VAL A 108 -4.31 -14.43 14.64
C VAL A 108 -2.96 -15.06 14.32
N LYS A 109 -2.96 -16.11 13.49
CA LYS A 109 -1.72 -16.83 13.16
C LYS A 109 -0.83 -16.05 12.21
N TYR A 110 -1.44 -15.30 11.29
CA TYR A 110 -0.71 -14.57 10.27
C TYR A 110 -1.20 -13.14 10.12
N LEU A 111 -0.24 -12.24 9.91
CA LEU A 111 -0.48 -10.86 9.53
C LEU A 111 0.22 -10.62 8.20
N ASN A 112 -0.55 -10.19 7.20
CA ASN A 112 -0.07 -9.94 5.85
C ASN A 112 -0.10 -8.43 5.56
N ASP A 113 0.98 -7.88 5.01
CA ASP A 113 1.07 -6.45 4.66
C ASP A 113 1.47 -6.29 3.20
N GLY A 114 0.62 -6.88 2.36
CA GLY A 114 0.64 -6.75 0.91
C GLY A 114 1.81 -7.45 0.22
N ASN A 115 1.94 -7.11 -1.06
CA ASN A 115 2.71 -7.90 -2.01
C ASN A 115 3.87 -7.06 -2.55
N ARG A 116 4.93 -7.71 -3.03
CA ARG A 116 5.97 -7.01 -3.81
C ARG A 116 5.35 -6.46 -5.09
N SER A 117 5.61 -5.18 -5.37
CA SER A 117 5.21 -4.55 -6.63
C SER A 117 6.35 -4.62 -7.66
N PHE A 118 6.01 -4.97 -8.92
CA PHE A 118 6.94 -4.93 -10.05
C PHE A 118 7.42 -3.52 -10.41
N SER A 119 6.69 -2.50 -9.96
CA SER A 119 7.03 -1.11 -10.21
C SER A 119 8.09 -0.56 -9.25
N GLU A 120 8.42 -1.30 -8.18
CA GLU A 120 9.45 -0.93 -7.18
C GLU A 120 9.28 0.50 -6.61
N HIS A 121 8.04 0.95 -6.53
CA HIS A 121 7.70 2.32 -6.13
C HIS A 121 7.89 2.59 -4.62
N SER A 122 7.90 1.52 -3.82
CA SER A 122 8.08 1.58 -2.38
C SER A 122 9.09 0.53 -1.90
N HIS A 123 10.01 0.95 -1.03
CA HIS A 123 10.86 0.05 -0.23
C HIS A 123 10.11 -0.47 1.01
N VAL A 124 8.78 -0.61 0.91
CA VAL A 124 7.92 -0.94 2.06
C VAL A 124 8.20 -2.34 2.58
N GLN A 125 8.46 -3.29 1.67
CA GLN A 125 8.74 -4.67 2.03
C GLN A 125 10.06 -4.79 2.80
N ASP A 126 11.11 -4.07 2.39
CA ASP A 126 12.38 -4.05 3.13
C ASP A 126 12.22 -3.39 4.49
N PHE A 127 11.38 -2.34 4.59
CA PHE A 127 11.03 -1.72 5.86
C PHE A 127 10.34 -2.71 6.81
N LEU A 128 9.34 -3.46 6.33
CA LEU A 128 8.60 -4.44 7.12
C LEU A 128 9.49 -5.59 7.60
N VAL A 129 10.34 -6.12 6.72
CA VAL A 129 11.30 -7.17 7.06
C VAL A 129 12.29 -6.68 8.10
N ASN A 130 12.95 -5.54 7.84
CA ASN A 130 14.05 -5.06 8.68
C ASN A 130 13.60 -4.46 10.02
N LYS A 131 12.37 -3.93 10.10
CA LYS A 131 11.88 -3.24 11.31
C LYS A 131 10.88 -4.06 12.12
N PHE A 132 10.12 -4.93 11.48
CA PHE A 132 9.05 -5.70 12.13
C PHE A 132 9.22 -7.21 12.01
N GLY A 133 10.29 -7.69 11.40
CA GLY A 133 10.58 -9.13 11.31
C GLY A 133 9.64 -9.89 10.37
N TYR A 134 9.00 -9.19 9.42
CA TYR A 134 8.20 -9.85 8.40
C TYR A 134 9.08 -10.78 7.56
N ARG A 135 8.49 -11.87 7.05
CA ARG A 135 9.13 -12.76 6.09
C ARG A 135 8.40 -12.71 4.75
N LYS A 136 9.14 -12.91 3.66
CA LYS A 136 8.54 -13.08 2.34
C LYS A 136 7.93 -14.49 2.24
N ALA A 137 6.66 -14.57 1.84
CA ALA A 137 6.03 -15.81 1.43
C ALA A 137 6.01 -15.83 -0.10
N PHE A 138 6.78 -16.72 -0.72
CA PHE A 138 6.87 -16.82 -2.17
C PHE A 138 5.72 -17.68 -2.69
N THR A 139 5.07 -17.21 -3.74
CA THR A 139 4.04 -17.95 -4.47
C THR A 139 4.47 -18.12 -5.92
N GLU A 140 4.10 -19.24 -6.52
CA GLU A 140 4.24 -19.41 -7.96
C GLU A 140 3.24 -18.49 -8.66
N LEU A 141 3.74 -17.60 -9.50
CA LEU A 141 2.93 -16.66 -10.26
C LEU A 141 3.03 -16.97 -11.75
N ASN A 142 1.95 -17.53 -12.30
CA ASN A 142 1.82 -17.75 -13.74
C ASN A 142 1.33 -16.48 -14.43
N VAL A 143 2.25 -15.74 -15.06
CA VAL A 143 1.92 -14.52 -15.79
C VAL A 143 1.68 -14.84 -17.26
N CYS A 144 0.41 -14.78 -17.67
CA CYS A 144 0.01 -15.00 -19.07
C CYS A 144 -0.24 -13.67 -19.78
N PHE A 145 0.52 -13.41 -20.85
CA PHE A 145 0.33 -12.26 -21.72
C PHE A 145 -0.55 -12.61 -22.92
N LYS A 146 -1.41 -11.67 -23.34
CA LYS A 146 -2.01 -11.75 -24.68
C LYS A 146 -0.90 -11.77 -25.74
N TRP A 147 -1.09 -12.55 -26.80
CA TRP A 147 -0.06 -12.76 -27.82
C TRP A 147 0.49 -11.46 -28.42
N TRP A 148 -0.37 -10.48 -28.70
CA TRP A 148 0.03 -9.19 -29.26
C TRP A 148 0.85 -8.35 -28.26
N LEU A 149 0.48 -8.38 -26.98
CA LEU A 149 1.21 -7.66 -25.93
C LEU A 149 2.59 -8.29 -25.70
N LYS A 150 2.66 -9.62 -25.75
CA LYS A 150 3.92 -10.35 -25.70
C LYS A 150 4.87 -9.92 -26.82
N LEU A 151 4.36 -9.80 -28.06
CA LEU A 151 5.15 -9.30 -29.19
C LEU A 151 5.66 -7.88 -28.96
N VAL A 152 4.79 -6.96 -28.53
CA VAL A 152 5.18 -5.58 -28.20
C VAL A 152 6.29 -5.54 -27.15
N ILE A 153 6.15 -6.31 -26.06
CA ILE A 153 7.16 -6.35 -25.00
C ILE A 153 8.51 -6.88 -25.52
N ILE A 154 8.50 -7.96 -26.31
CA ILE A 154 9.72 -8.54 -26.90
C ILE A 154 10.46 -7.51 -27.76
N LEU A 155 9.74 -6.72 -28.56
CA LEU A 155 10.34 -5.68 -29.41
C LEU A 155 10.94 -4.52 -28.58
N ILE A 156 10.38 -4.24 -27.41
CA ILE A 156 10.82 -3.15 -26.53
C ILE A 156 12.01 -3.55 -25.65
N ILE A 157 12.13 -4.83 -25.27
CA ILE A 157 13.18 -5.33 -24.35
C ILE A 157 14.61 -4.90 -24.70
N PRO A 158 15.08 -4.97 -25.97
CA PRO A 158 16.44 -4.55 -26.33
C PRO A 158 16.73 -3.09 -25.97
N PHE A 159 15.70 -2.25 -25.92
CA PHE A 159 15.79 -0.83 -25.62
C PHE A 159 15.50 -0.50 -24.16
N GLU A 160 15.39 -1.49 -23.26
CA GLU A 160 14.96 -1.27 -21.87
C GLU A 160 15.77 -0.20 -21.12
N LYS A 161 17.08 -0.10 -21.41
CA LYS A 161 17.98 0.88 -20.78
C LYS A 161 17.65 2.34 -21.17
N CYS A 162 16.98 2.55 -22.30
CA CYS A 162 16.57 3.86 -22.78
C CYS A 162 15.18 4.28 -22.24
N ILE A 163 14.44 3.36 -21.64
CA ILE A 163 13.06 3.59 -21.20
C ILE A 163 13.06 4.23 -19.82
N LYS A 164 12.50 5.44 -19.74
CA LYS A 164 12.31 6.15 -18.46
C LYS A 164 10.93 5.88 -17.84
N ASN A 165 9.98 5.39 -18.63
CA ASN A 165 8.63 5.12 -18.15
C ASN A 165 8.58 3.85 -17.29
N LYS A 166 8.30 4.03 -15.99
CA LYS A 166 8.31 2.94 -15.00
C LYS A 166 7.18 1.93 -15.20
N VAL A 167 6.07 2.32 -15.82
CA VAL A 167 4.97 1.40 -16.15
C VAL A 167 5.43 0.44 -17.23
N VAL A 168 6.06 0.94 -18.31
CA VAL A 168 6.61 0.09 -19.38
C VAL A 168 7.70 -0.84 -18.82
N LEU A 169 8.59 -0.32 -17.97
CA LEU A 169 9.59 -1.16 -17.28
C LEU A 169 8.95 -2.24 -16.40
N SER A 170 7.79 -1.97 -15.78
CA SER A 170 7.07 -2.96 -14.98
C SER A 170 6.58 -4.14 -15.83
N PHE A 171 6.07 -3.88 -17.04
CA PHE A 171 5.68 -4.94 -17.98
C PHE A 171 6.87 -5.78 -18.45
N ILE A 172 8.02 -5.13 -18.72
CA ILE A 172 9.25 -5.85 -19.07
C ILE A 172 9.69 -6.76 -17.92
N ARG A 173 9.67 -6.27 -16.67
CA ARG A 173 10.01 -7.05 -15.47
C ARG A 173 9.05 -8.24 -15.28
N MET A 174 7.75 -8.02 -15.45
CA MET A 174 6.76 -9.10 -15.39
C MET A 174 7.01 -10.17 -16.46
N TYR A 175 7.34 -9.76 -17.69
CA TYR A 175 7.66 -10.69 -18.76
C TYR A 175 8.94 -11.49 -18.50
N LYS A 176 9.96 -10.84 -17.93
CA LYS A 176 11.20 -11.54 -17.52
C LYS A 176 10.95 -12.52 -16.38
N TRP A 177 10.03 -12.20 -15.46
CA TRP A 177 9.63 -13.11 -14.38
C TRP A 177 8.81 -14.31 -14.88
N SER A 178 8.05 -14.15 -15.97
CA SER A 178 7.21 -15.22 -16.53
C SER A 178 7.98 -16.26 -17.33
N ARG A 179 9.32 -16.19 -17.36
CA ARG A 179 10.21 -17.09 -18.08
C ARG A 179 11.08 -17.83 -17.07
#